data_AF-A0A7S3STU1-F1
#
_entry.id   AF-A0A7S3STU1-F1
#
_cell.length_a   1.000
_cell.length_b   1.000
_cell.length_c   1.000
_cell.angle_alpha   90.00
_cell.angle_beta   90.00
_cell.angle_gamma   90.00
#
_symmetry.space_group_name_H-M   'P 1'
#
loop_
_entity.id
_entity.type
_entity.pdbx_description
1 polymer ?
#
loop_
_entity_poly.entity_id
_entity_poly.type
_entity_poly.pdbx_seq_one_letter_code
_entity_poly.pdbx_strand_id
1 'polypeptide(L)'
;QEMQKQVALGNVYFLAELTTRGLQPSGEVLACCGGLLERPIVPDRLEALAALLSVLGPARDGAPWPEHAELVPIFWRIKELTFDAELPTRMRCLLQDLLALREAGWVNA
;
A
#
# COMPACT_ATOMS: atom_id res chain seq x y z
N GLN A 1 -7.01 -11.59 19.27
CA GLN A 1 -7.26 -11.07 17.91
C GLN A 1 -6.44 -9.82 17.63
N GLU A 2 -6.36 -8.84 18.55
CA GLU A 2 -5.52 -7.62 18.41
C GLU A 2 -4.02 -7.88 18.16
N MET A 3 -3.43 -8.85 18.86
CA MET A 3 -1.99 -9.13 18.79
C MET A 3 -1.55 -9.65 17.42
N GLN A 4 -2.40 -10.38 16.71
CA GLN A 4 -2.11 -10.85 15.34
C GLN A 4 -2.17 -9.70 14.32
N LYS A 5 -3.04 -8.70 14.54
CA LYS A 5 -3.08 -7.48 13.71
C LYS A 5 -1.83 -6.65 13.88
N GLN A 6 -1.36 -6.47 15.11
CA GLN A 6 -0.13 -5.71 15.38
C GLN A 6 1.11 -6.38 14.79
N VAL A 7 1.21 -7.72 14.87
CA VAL A 7 2.31 -8.46 14.24
C VAL A 7 2.23 -8.37 12.71
N ALA A 8 1.04 -8.46 12.11
CA ALA A 8 0.89 -8.33 10.66
C ALA A 8 1.24 -6.92 10.15
N LEU A 9 0.80 -5.87 10.84
CA LEU A 9 1.17 -4.49 10.52
C LEU A 9 2.67 -4.26 10.74
N GLY A 10 3.24 -4.77 11.84
CA GLY A 10 4.67 -4.70 12.10
C GLY A 10 5.51 -5.39 11.02
N ASN A 11 5.06 -6.55 10.52
CA ASN A 11 5.71 -7.26 9.43
C ASN A 11 5.62 -6.48 8.10
N VAL A 12 4.50 -5.81 7.85
CA VAL A 12 4.32 -4.96 6.66
C VAL A 12 5.23 -3.73 6.72
N TYR A 13 5.32 -3.06 7.86
CA TYR A 13 6.29 -1.97 8.07
C TYR A 13 7.73 -2.44 7.94
N PHE A 14 8.05 -3.61 8.50
CA PHE A 14 9.37 -4.20 8.40
C PHE A 14 9.73 -4.54 6.95
N LEU A 15 8.82 -5.14 6.20
CA LEU A 15 8.98 -5.41 4.76
C LEU A 15 9.17 -4.11 3.96
N ALA A 16 8.36 -3.08 4.24
CA ALA A 16 8.51 -1.76 3.63
C ALA A 16 9.93 -1.23 3.84
N GLU A 17 10.44 -1.34 5.07
CA GLU A 17 11.77 -0.82 5.40
C GLU A 17 12.93 -1.65 4.86
N LEU A 18 12.78 -2.97 4.78
CA LEU A 18 13.75 -3.82 4.10
C LEU A 18 13.88 -3.44 2.63
N THR A 19 12.78 -3.13 1.95
CA THR A 19 12.79 -2.70 0.55
C THR A 19 13.32 -1.29 0.39
N THR A 20 13.00 -0.35 1.29
CA THR A 20 13.61 0.98 1.31
C THR A 20 15.14 0.87 1.42
N ARG A 21 15.65 -0.05 2.24
CA ARG A 21 17.08 -0.27 2.46
C ARG A 21 17.76 -1.17 1.41
N GLY A 22 17.02 -1.69 0.43
CA GLY A 22 17.54 -2.57 -0.62
C GLY A 22 17.98 -3.95 -0.12
N LEU A 23 17.43 -4.41 1.00
CA LEU A 23 17.79 -5.67 1.65
C LEU A 23 16.94 -6.87 1.18
N GLN A 24 16.00 -6.66 0.26
CA GLN A 24 15.09 -7.68 -0.26
C GLN A 24 14.81 -7.45 -1.75
N PRO A 25 14.55 -8.50 -2.56
CA PRO A 25 14.11 -8.35 -3.94
C PRO A 25 12.81 -7.52 -4.01
N SER A 26 12.82 -6.49 -4.83
CA SER A 26 11.73 -5.56 -5.12
C SER A 26 10.39 -6.24 -5.47
N GLY A 27 10.42 -7.40 -6.13
CA GLY A 27 9.22 -8.13 -6.54
C GLY A 27 8.37 -8.68 -5.38
N GLU A 28 8.95 -8.93 -4.21
CA GLU A 28 8.21 -9.52 -3.08
C GLU A 28 7.23 -8.53 -2.44
N VAL A 29 7.57 -7.23 -2.42
CA VAL A 29 6.67 -6.19 -1.90
C VAL A 29 5.48 -5.98 -2.83
N LEU A 30 5.70 -6.06 -4.15
CA LEU A 30 4.61 -5.96 -5.12
C LEU A 30 3.66 -7.15 -5.04
N ALA A 31 4.20 -8.37 -4.86
CA ALA A 31 3.39 -9.54 -4.59
C ALA A 31 2.58 -9.40 -3.28
N CYS A 32 3.18 -8.82 -2.24
CA CYS A 32 2.49 -8.51 -0.98
C CYS A 32 1.33 -7.53 -1.20
N CYS A 33 1.57 -6.42 -1.92
CA CYS A 33 0.53 -5.45 -2.28
C CYS A 33 -0.61 -6.12 -3.06
N GLY A 34 -0.29 -7.00 -4.02
CA GLY A 34 -1.27 -7.78 -4.77
C GLY A 34 -2.12 -8.68 -3.86
N GLY A 35 -1.49 -9.43 -2.95
CA GLY A 35 -2.18 -10.30 -1.99
C GLY A 35 -3.10 -9.54 -1.02
N LEU A 36 -2.75 -8.29 -0.66
CA LEU A 36 -3.61 -7.43 0.17
C LEU A 36 -4.87 -6.94 -0.59
N LEU A 37 -4.82 -6.91 -1.93
CA LEU A 37 -5.93 -6.52 -2.80
C LEU A 37 -6.79 -7.69 -3.29
N GLU A 38 -6.44 -8.94 -2.95
CA GLU A 38 -7.22 -10.12 -3.32
C GLU A 38 -8.60 -10.15 -2.65
N ARG A 39 -9.60 -10.66 -3.38
CA ARG A 39 -10.95 -10.84 -2.85
C ARG A 39 -11.02 -12.06 -1.90
N PRO A 40 -11.84 -12.03 -0.84
CA PRO A 40 -12.69 -10.91 -0.43
C PRO A 40 -11.87 -9.74 0.13
N ILE A 41 -12.30 -8.51 -0.17
CA ILE A 41 -11.62 -7.33 0.34
C ILE A 41 -11.90 -7.22 1.84
N VAL A 42 -10.83 -7.25 2.64
CA VAL A 42 -10.90 -7.15 4.09
C VAL A 42 -10.41 -5.77 4.51
N PRO A 43 -11.18 -5.01 5.32
CA PRO A 43 -10.79 -3.67 5.78
C PRO A 43 -9.38 -3.60 6.36
N ASP A 44 -9.00 -4.57 7.21
CA ASP A 44 -7.66 -4.64 7.83
C ASP A 44 -6.52 -4.75 6.80
N ARG A 45 -6.76 -5.41 5.66
CA ARG A 45 -5.76 -5.53 4.58
C ARG A 45 -5.57 -4.22 3.84
N LEU A 46 -6.63 -3.43 3.70
CA LEU A 46 -6.56 -2.10 3.11
C LEU A 46 -5.82 -1.12 4.03
N GLU A 47 -6.03 -1.21 5.35
CA GLU A 47 -5.23 -0.45 6.32
C GLU A 47 -3.73 -0.82 6.23
N ALA A 48 -3.42 -2.11 6.14
CA ALA A 48 -2.05 -2.58 5.96
C ALA A 48 -1.43 -2.12 4.63
N LEU A 49 -2.19 -2.17 3.53
CA LEU A 49 -1.76 -1.72 2.21
C LEU A 49 -1.47 -0.21 2.20
N ALA A 50 -2.35 0.58 2.80
CA ALA A 50 -2.16 2.04 2.90
C ALA A 50 -0.91 2.36 3.72
N ALA A 51 -0.71 1.69 4.86
CA ALA A 51 0.50 1.84 5.67
C ALA A 51 1.78 1.48 4.90
N LEU A 52 1.77 0.34 4.20
CA LEU A 52 2.89 -0.12 3.36
C LEU A 52 3.25 0.92 2.31
N LEU A 53 2.26 1.37 1.53
CA LEU A 53 2.48 2.27 0.41
C LEU A 53 2.86 3.68 0.85
N SER A 54 2.40 4.15 2.01
CA SER A 54 2.85 5.44 2.56
C SER A 54 4.33 5.46 2.94
N VAL A 55 4.90 4.31 3.34
CA VAL A 55 6.34 4.18 3.61
C VAL A 55 7.13 3.93 2.33
N LEU A 56 6.61 3.07 1.46
CA LEU A 56 7.28 2.70 0.20
C LEU A 56 7.30 3.84 -0.82
N GLY A 57 6.21 4.59 -0.91
CA GLY A 57 5.94 5.62 -1.90
C GLY A 57 7.06 6.66 -2.05
N PRO A 58 7.45 7.39 -0.97
CA PRO A 58 8.51 8.38 -1.04
C PRO A 58 9.84 7.84 -1.58
N ALA A 59 10.14 6.57 -1.33
CA ALA A 59 11.41 5.95 -1.72
C ALA A 59 11.38 5.31 -3.12
N ARG A 60 10.21 4.84 -3.58
CA ARG A 60 10.11 3.89 -4.70
C ARG A 60 9.05 4.24 -5.76
N ASP A 61 8.15 5.18 -5.48
CA ASP A 61 7.18 5.67 -6.47
C ASP A 61 7.73 6.84 -7.31
N GLY A 62 9.06 7.07 -7.27
CA GLY A 62 9.82 7.98 -8.15
C GLY A 62 10.90 7.26 -8.97
N ALA A 63 11.45 7.94 -9.99
CA ALA A 63 12.38 7.34 -10.97
C ALA A 63 13.83 7.13 -10.45
N PRO A 64 14.59 6.14 -10.97
CA PRO A 64 14.19 5.02 -11.81
C PRO A 64 14.18 3.73 -10.98
N TRP A 65 13.11 3.49 -10.22
CA TRP A 65 12.90 2.16 -9.66
C TRP A 65 12.43 1.21 -10.78
N PRO A 66 13.15 0.11 -11.10
CA PRO A 66 12.83 -0.75 -12.24
C PRO A 66 11.39 -1.30 -12.20
N GLU A 67 10.87 -1.57 -11.01
CA GLU A 67 9.55 -2.14 -10.79
C GLU A 67 8.45 -1.08 -10.59
N HIS A 68 8.76 0.21 -10.79
CA HIS A 68 7.77 1.28 -10.73
C HIS A 68 6.59 1.02 -11.68
N ALA A 69 6.85 0.45 -12.86
CA ALA A 69 5.82 0.07 -13.82
C ALA A 69 4.82 -0.96 -13.26
N GLU A 70 5.26 -1.84 -12.35
CA GLU A 70 4.42 -2.83 -11.68
C GLU A 70 3.70 -2.26 -10.45
N LEU A 71 4.23 -1.19 -9.86
CA LEU A 71 3.58 -0.45 -8.79
C LEU A 71 2.36 0.35 -9.28
N VAL A 72 2.42 0.89 -10.50
CA VAL A 72 1.34 1.72 -11.07
C VAL A 72 -0.02 1.01 -11.10
N PRO A 73 -0.15 -0.24 -11.57
CA PRO A 73 -1.40 -0.99 -11.53
C PRO A 73 -2.02 -1.16 -10.14
N ILE A 74 -1.20 -1.25 -9.08
CA ILE A 74 -1.69 -1.33 -7.70
C ILE A 74 -2.48 -0.06 -7.34
N PHE A 75 -1.97 1.11 -7.70
CA PHE A 75 -2.66 2.38 -7.46
C PHE A 75 -3.93 2.53 -8.31
N TRP A 76 -3.97 2.01 -9.54
CA TRP A 76 -5.21 1.96 -10.32
C TRP A 76 -6.27 1.12 -9.62
N ARG A 77 -5.88 -0.05 -9.10
CA ARG A 77 -6.79 -0.90 -8.35
C ARG A 77 -7.30 -0.24 -7.08
N ILE A 78 -6.44 0.47 -6.35
CA ILE A 78 -6.82 1.27 -5.18
C ILE A 78 -7.84 2.34 -5.58
N LYS A 79 -7.62 3.05 -6.70
CA LYS A 79 -8.56 4.06 -7.21
C LYS A 79 -9.93 3.49 -7.50
N GLU A 80 -10.03 2.31 -8.11
CA GLU A 80 -11.31 1.63 -8.33
C GLU A 80 -12.05 1.35 -7.00
N LEU A 81 -11.32 0.90 -5.97
CA LEU A 81 -11.91 0.62 -4.66
C LEU A 81 -12.45 1.87 -3.96
N THR A 82 -11.95 3.07 -4.28
CA THR A 82 -12.53 4.33 -3.75
C THR A 82 -13.95 4.60 -4.22
N PHE A 83 -14.45 3.88 -5.22
CA PHE A 83 -15.82 3.96 -5.71
C PHE A 83 -16.68 2.74 -5.33
N ASP A 84 -16.11 1.76 -4.64
CA ASP A 84 -16.83 0.54 -4.26
C ASP A 84 -17.79 0.80 -3.09
N ALA A 85 -19.09 0.77 -3.38
CA ALA A 85 -20.14 1.01 -2.40
C ALA A 85 -20.20 -0.06 -1.30
N GLU A 86 -19.69 -1.27 -1.56
CA GLU A 86 -19.64 -2.37 -0.59
C GLU A 86 -18.60 -2.13 0.51
N LEU A 87 -17.62 -1.25 0.26
CA LEU A 87 -16.63 -0.91 1.27
C LEU A 87 -17.20 0.08 2.31
N PRO A 88 -16.77 -0.01 3.58
CA PRO A 88 -17.07 1.03 4.55
C PRO A 88 -16.53 2.39 4.09
N THR A 89 -17.29 3.47 4.31
CA THR A 89 -16.90 4.84 3.93
C THR A 89 -15.51 5.21 4.43
N ARG A 90 -15.18 4.86 5.69
CA ARG A 90 -13.84 5.09 6.27
C ARG A 90 -12.73 4.50 5.41
N MET A 91 -12.94 3.32 4.85
CA MET A 91 -11.91 2.65 4.06
C MET A 91 -11.75 3.30 2.68
N ARG A 92 -12.84 3.77 2.07
CA ARG A 92 -12.76 4.61 0.86
C ARG A 92 -12.01 5.92 1.11
N CYS A 93 -12.28 6.59 2.23
CA CYS A 93 -11.55 7.81 2.61
C CYS A 93 -10.06 7.54 2.81
N LEU A 94 -9.69 6.47 3.53
CA LEU A 94 -8.28 6.10 3.71
C LEU A 94 -7.55 5.91 2.36
N LEU A 95 -8.18 5.23 1.41
CA LEU A 95 -7.61 5.02 0.08
C LEU A 95 -7.54 6.32 -0.73
N GLN A 96 -8.51 7.23 -0.57
CA GLN A 96 -8.46 8.56 -1.17
C GLN A 96 -7.33 9.41 -0.60
N ASP A 97 -7.12 9.39 0.72
CA ASP A 97 -6.03 10.09 1.38
C ASP A 97 -4.66 9.59 0.90
N LEU A 98 -4.51 8.27 0.71
CA LEU A 98 -3.31 7.67 0.14
C LEU A 98 -3.05 8.14 -1.30
N LEU A 99 -4.08 8.21 -2.14
CA LEU A 99 -3.95 8.71 -3.51
C LEU A 99 -3.61 10.20 -3.54
N ALA A 100 -4.21 11.00 -2.66
CA ALA A 100 -3.89 12.41 -2.51
C ALA A 100 -2.43 12.62 -2.06
N LEU A 101 -1.94 11.80 -1.12
CA LEU A 101 -0.55 11.82 -0.70
C LEU A 101 0.41 11.52 -1.86
N ARG A 102 0.06 10.54 -2.70
CA ARG A 102 0.82 10.22 -3.92
C ARG A 102 0.82 11.38 -4.91
N GLU A 103 -0.34 11.97 -5.18
CA GLU A 103 -0.48 13.13 -6.09
C GLU A 103 0.30 14.35 -5.60
N ALA A 104 0.43 14.52 -4.28
CA ALA A 104 1.27 15.53 -3.64
C ALA A 104 2.78 15.21 -3.69
N GLY A 105 3.19 14.13 -4.37
CA GLY A 105 4.59 13.72 -4.47
C GLY A 105 5.16 13.20 -3.15
N TRP A 106 4.32 12.58 -2.31
CA TRP A 106 4.70 12.01 -1.01
C TRP A 106 5.21 13.04 0.02
N VAL A 107 4.88 14.31 -0.18
CA VAL A 107 5.13 15.37 0.80
C VAL A 107 3.96 15.37 1.77
N ASN A 108 4.22 15.12 3.07
CA ASN A 108 3.19 15.27 4.11
C ASN A 108 2.63 16.71 4.05
N ALA A 109 1.32 16.82 3.98
CA ALA A 109 0.61 18.08 4.20
C ALA A 109 0.81 18.57 5.64
#